data_AF-A0A842XPL4-F1
#
_entry.id   AF-A0A842XPL4-F1
#
_cell.length_a   1.000
_cell.length_b   1.000
_cell.length_c   1.000
_cell.angle_alpha   90.00
_cell.angle_beta   90.00
_cell.angle_gamma   90.00
#
_symmetry.space_group_name_H-M   'P 1'
#
loop_
_entity.id
_entity.type
_entity.pdbx_description
1 polymer ?
#
loop_
_entity_poly.entity_id
_entity_poly.type
_entity_poly.pdbx_seq_one_letter_code
_entity_poly.pdbx_strand_id
1 'polypeptide(L)'
;MVEVLNPENHSFIQSMFIKIEHQGEVKIANCALAFCIDSDKYLSWLTVKQSVNDIIIEIAPQIRGHVTPRDLIEANGTLTFRINSSQFGEKSGYLFKVASPDYSLEVGFTRTSFYIARNDQRLTLSIEPYKQAGHAMCYAMWQLTELSLLILDKSYDKAVSSGADAIVEIERRKKILRTPPTIPTNSLIAWARTKAIAPAITYDSHSHFYQEVTFALQSIPDKVATVGMYNAFWDITYEGSRIVSRKPKREPDTLPIIHGLLFDIATAKNFQFSPEYQIRGGRLDFLISGHLKTGESANACVEFKHAHSPDLKDGLLKQLPAYMRAKGCNFGLYCVMFFKGSYFTEPREYDLRNIDLFLSGLASKAGLSSIRILIFDFSHPKPPSQL
;
A
#
# COMPACT_ATOMS: atom_id res chain seq x y z
N MET A 1 2.08 47.83 2.28
CA MET A 1 2.67 47.03 3.36
C MET A 1 1.52 46.28 4.01
N VAL A 2 1.53 44.95 4.00
CA VAL A 2 0.49 44.12 4.65
C VAL A 2 1.12 43.56 5.92
N GLU A 3 0.64 44.01 7.08
CA GLU A 3 1.09 43.55 8.38
C GLU A 3 0.19 42.39 8.83
N VAL A 4 0.79 41.27 9.22
CA VAL A 4 0.07 40.05 9.62
C VAL A 4 0.29 39.85 11.12
N LEU A 5 -0.74 40.13 11.91
CA LEU A 5 -0.72 40.01 13.37
C LEU A 5 -1.13 38.58 13.77
N ASN A 6 -0.28 37.90 14.55
CA ASN A 6 -0.62 36.59 15.12
C ASN A 6 -1.47 36.79 16.40
N PRO A 7 -2.66 36.20 16.52
CA PRO A 7 -3.43 36.24 17.77
C PRO A 7 -2.63 35.59 18.91
N GLU A 8 -2.66 36.18 20.11
CA GLU A 8 -1.87 35.77 21.29
C GLU A 8 -2.09 34.29 21.72
N ASN A 9 -3.19 33.70 21.26
CA ASN A 9 -3.70 32.38 21.60
C ASN A 9 -3.55 31.34 20.47
N HIS A 10 -2.78 31.61 19.41
CA HIS A 10 -2.49 30.66 18.32
C HIS A 10 -0.99 30.37 18.15
N SER A 11 -0.65 29.08 17.99
CA SER A 11 0.70 28.62 17.64
C SER A 11 1.03 29.01 16.19
N PHE A 12 2.10 29.82 16.03
CA PHE A 12 2.76 30.32 14.81
C PHE A 12 2.07 30.10 13.45
N ILE A 13 1.91 31.19 12.67
CA ILE A 13 1.65 31.13 11.22
C ILE A 13 2.80 30.36 10.55
N GLN A 14 2.51 29.17 10.00
CA GLN A 14 3.54 28.33 9.38
C GLN A 14 3.73 28.60 7.89
N SER A 15 2.66 29.00 7.20
CA SER A 15 2.69 29.24 5.76
C SER A 15 1.58 30.19 5.34
N MET A 16 1.88 31.03 4.35
CA MET A 16 0.93 31.92 3.68
C MET A 16 0.87 31.50 2.21
N PHE A 17 -0.33 31.18 1.75
CA PHE A 17 -0.57 30.79 0.37
C PHE A 17 -1.28 31.93 -0.34
N ILE A 18 -0.77 32.30 -1.51
CA ILE A 18 -1.33 33.35 -2.35
C ILE A 18 -1.70 32.72 -3.68
N LYS A 19 -3.00 32.72 -4.00
CA LYS A 19 -3.51 32.33 -5.32
C LYS A 19 -3.91 33.60 -6.06
N ILE A 20 -3.26 33.86 -7.19
CA ILE A 20 -3.59 34.99 -8.06
C ILE A 20 -4.52 34.48 -9.16
N GLU A 21 -5.73 35.02 -9.21
CA GLU A 21 -6.71 34.75 -10.26
C GLU A 21 -6.84 35.98 -11.15
N HIS A 22 -6.94 35.76 -12.46
CA HIS A 22 -7.19 36.81 -13.43
C HIS A 22 -8.67 36.79 -13.81
N GLN A 23 -9.39 37.85 -13.47
CA GLN A 23 -10.77 38.07 -13.92
C GLN A 23 -10.77 39.31 -14.83
N GLY A 24 -10.56 39.07 -16.12
CA GLY A 24 -10.38 40.13 -17.11
C GLY A 24 -9.10 40.95 -16.84
N GLU A 25 -9.23 42.27 -16.76
CA GLU A 25 -8.13 43.21 -16.45
C GLU A 25 -7.74 43.23 -14.95
N VAL A 26 -8.53 42.60 -14.08
CA VAL A 26 -8.34 42.65 -12.63
C VAL A 26 -7.64 41.38 -12.15
N LYS A 27 -6.55 41.58 -11.37
CA LYS A 27 -5.87 40.50 -10.64
C LYS A 27 -6.41 40.44 -9.22
N ILE A 28 -7.02 39.31 -8.85
CA ILE A 28 -7.50 39.05 -7.51
C ILE A 28 -6.50 38.14 -6.81
N ALA A 29 -5.91 38.61 -5.72
CA ALA A 29 -5.04 37.80 -4.86
C ALA A 29 -5.86 37.22 -3.70
N ASN A 30 -6.14 35.92 -3.74
CA ASN A 30 -6.74 35.18 -2.64
C ASN A 30 -5.62 34.74 -1.70
N CYS A 31 -5.61 35.29 -0.49
CA CYS A 31 -4.61 34.97 0.54
C CYS A 31 -5.22 34.06 1.59
N ALA A 32 -4.51 32.98 1.95
CA ALA A 32 -4.88 32.11 3.05
C ALA A 32 -3.70 31.97 4.02
N LEU A 33 -4.00 32.12 5.31
CA LEU A 33 -3.06 31.87 6.40
C LEU A 33 -3.38 30.50 7.00
N ALA A 34 -2.42 29.57 6.92
CA ALA A 34 -2.57 28.26 7.54
C ALA A 34 -2.10 28.33 9.00
N PHE A 35 -3.06 28.40 9.92
CA PHE A 35 -2.85 28.16 11.34
C PHE A 35 -2.95 26.66 11.61
N CYS A 36 -2.04 26.12 12.42
CA CYS A 36 -1.96 24.69 12.73
C CYS A 36 -3.35 24.08 13.00
N ILE A 37 -3.75 23.09 12.18
CA ILE A 37 -4.44 21.84 12.59
C ILE A 37 -4.47 20.85 11.41
N ASP A 38 -4.54 21.28 10.14
CA ASP A 38 -4.53 20.32 9.01
C ASP A 38 -4.15 20.99 7.67
N SER A 39 -2.86 21.00 7.35
CA SER A 39 -2.37 21.49 6.05
C SER A 39 -2.91 20.67 4.88
N ASP A 40 -3.27 19.41 5.07
CA ASP A 40 -3.70 18.49 4.01
C ASP A 40 -5.17 18.75 3.63
N LYS A 41 -6.02 19.00 4.63
CA LYS A 41 -7.41 19.44 4.41
C LYS A 41 -7.48 20.83 3.75
N TYR A 42 -6.52 21.70 4.05
CA TYR A 42 -6.47 23.03 3.43
C TYR A 42 -5.80 23.03 2.05
N LEU A 43 -4.76 22.23 1.84
CA LEU A 43 -4.19 22.00 0.50
C LEU A 43 -5.24 21.37 -0.41
N SER A 44 -6.04 20.41 0.08
CA SER A 44 -7.11 19.82 -0.74
C SER A 44 -8.19 20.84 -1.12
N TRP A 45 -8.54 21.77 -0.21
CA TRP A 45 -9.41 22.92 -0.50
C TRP A 45 -8.79 23.91 -1.51
N LEU A 46 -7.52 24.30 -1.34
CA LEU A 46 -6.81 25.26 -2.22
C LEU A 46 -6.51 24.71 -3.62
N THR A 47 -6.23 23.42 -3.74
CA THR A 47 -5.79 22.79 -4.99
C THR A 47 -6.93 22.34 -5.90
N VAL A 48 -8.21 22.56 -5.52
CA VAL A 48 -9.36 21.98 -6.22
C VAL A 48 -9.07 20.49 -6.50
N LYS A 49 -8.65 19.75 -5.47
CA LYS A 49 -8.68 18.29 -5.58
C LYS A 49 -10.14 17.88 -5.48
N GLN A 50 -10.74 17.81 -6.66
CA GLN A 50 -11.87 16.99 -7.06
C GLN A 50 -12.39 16.13 -5.92
N SER A 51 -13.60 16.49 -5.50
CA SER A 51 -14.26 15.97 -4.30
C SER A 51 -14.38 14.45 -4.36
N VAL A 52 -14.69 13.83 -3.23
CA VAL A 52 -15.09 12.42 -3.11
C VAL A 52 -16.18 12.00 -4.13
N ASN A 53 -16.85 12.96 -4.80
CA ASN A 53 -17.79 12.73 -5.91
C ASN A 53 -17.14 12.35 -7.25
N ASP A 54 -15.82 12.42 -7.42
CA ASP A 54 -15.13 12.09 -8.67
C ASP A 54 -14.69 10.62 -8.75
N ILE A 55 -15.15 9.78 -7.82
CA ILE A 55 -14.90 8.34 -7.82
C ILE A 55 -16.02 7.61 -8.56
N ILE A 56 -15.62 6.87 -9.59
CA ILE A 56 -16.52 6.11 -10.47
C ILE A 56 -16.24 4.62 -10.24
N ILE A 57 -17.26 3.88 -9.80
CA ILE A 57 -17.27 2.41 -9.87
C ILE A 57 -18.47 1.98 -10.71
N GLU A 58 -18.19 1.43 -11.88
CA GLU A 58 -19.19 0.92 -12.80
C GLU A 58 -18.98 -0.58 -13.00
N ILE A 59 -20.04 -1.35 -12.80
CA ILE A 59 -20.05 -2.81 -13.02
C ILE A 59 -21.15 -3.10 -14.04
N ALA A 60 -20.75 -3.73 -15.15
CA ALA A 60 -21.64 -4.07 -16.23
C ALA A 60 -22.74 -5.02 -15.73
N PRO A 61 -24.01 -4.82 -16.13
CA PRO A 61 -25.15 -5.56 -15.57
C PRO A 61 -24.98 -7.08 -15.59
N GLN A 62 -24.36 -7.61 -16.64
CA GLN A 62 -24.15 -9.05 -16.84
C GLN A 62 -23.18 -9.72 -15.86
N ILE A 63 -22.35 -8.94 -15.14
CA ILE A 63 -21.44 -9.49 -14.12
C ILE A 63 -21.76 -8.98 -12.70
N ARG A 64 -22.88 -8.25 -12.52
CA ARG A 64 -23.31 -7.83 -11.18
C ARG A 64 -23.63 -9.08 -10.34
N GLY A 65 -23.06 -9.15 -9.14
CA GLY A 65 -23.16 -10.31 -8.25
C GLY A 65 -22.00 -11.31 -8.40
N HIS A 66 -21.29 -11.29 -9.53
CA HIS A 66 -20.00 -12.00 -9.69
C HIS A 66 -18.81 -11.12 -9.31
N VAL A 67 -18.96 -9.81 -9.46
CA VAL A 67 -18.04 -8.79 -8.95
C VAL A 67 -18.86 -7.77 -8.18
N THR A 68 -18.34 -7.37 -7.04
CA THR A 68 -18.90 -6.35 -6.16
C THR A 68 -17.97 -5.14 -6.09
N PRO A 69 -18.48 -3.96 -5.71
CA PRO A 69 -17.62 -2.81 -5.42
C PRO A 69 -16.55 -3.11 -4.36
N ARG A 70 -16.80 -4.07 -3.45
CA ARG A 70 -15.82 -4.51 -2.45
C ARG A 70 -14.63 -5.19 -3.10
N ASP A 71 -14.85 -6.08 -4.06
CA ASP A 71 -13.76 -6.78 -4.76
C ASP A 71 -12.86 -5.80 -5.51
N LEU A 72 -13.43 -4.70 -5.99
CA LEU A 72 -12.76 -3.68 -6.81
C LEU A 72 -11.93 -2.67 -6.02
N ILE A 73 -12.01 -2.69 -4.68
CA ILE A 73 -11.18 -1.87 -3.79
C ILE A 73 -10.12 -2.69 -3.04
N GLU A 74 -9.92 -3.95 -3.44
CA GLU A 74 -8.85 -4.81 -2.93
C GLU A 74 -7.62 -4.76 -3.83
N ALA A 75 -6.43 -4.94 -3.25
CA ALA A 75 -5.16 -4.95 -4.00
C ALA A 75 -5.03 -6.15 -4.95
N ASN A 76 -5.77 -7.23 -4.66
CA ASN A 76 -5.76 -8.46 -5.43
C ASN A 76 -7.20 -8.88 -5.76
N GLY A 77 -7.40 -9.46 -6.93
CA GLY A 77 -8.69 -10.05 -7.29
C GLY A 77 -8.68 -10.76 -8.63
N THR A 78 -9.75 -11.52 -8.85
CA THR A 78 -9.95 -12.33 -10.05
C THR A 78 -11.39 -12.17 -10.52
N LEU A 79 -11.57 -11.78 -11.78
CA LEU A 79 -12.84 -11.90 -12.48
C LEU A 79 -12.80 -13.14 -13.37
N THR A 80 -13.77 -14.04 -13.19
CA THR A 80 -13.95 -15.24 -14.02
C THR A 80 -15.36 -15.27 -14.60
N PHE A 81 -15.47 -15.54 -15.90
CA PHE A 81 -16.76 -15.70 -16.56
C PHE A 81 -16.65 -16.58 -17.80
N ARG A 82 -17.76 -17.21 -18.16
CA ARG A 82 -17.91 -17.97 -19.40
C ARG A 82 -18.58 -17.10 -20.46
N ILE A 83 -18.06 -17.13 -21.67
CA ILE A 83 -18.62 -16.41 -22.83
C ILE A 83 -18.82 -17.38 -23.98
N ASN A 84 -19.88 -17.20 -24.77
CA ASN A 84 -20.03 -17.88 -26.04
C ASN A 84 -19.05 -17.23 -27.04
N SER A 85 -18.25 -18.05 -27.72
CA SER A 85 -17.26 -17.56 -28.67
C SER A 85 -17.84 -16.67 -29.77
N SER A 86 -19.11 -16.85 -30.14
CA SER A 86 -19.79 -15.99 -31.11
C SER A 86 -19.93 -14.53 -30.65
N GLN A 87 -19.93 -14.29 -29.34
CA GLN A 87 -20.08 -12.96 -28.75
C GLN A 87 -18.76 -12.17 -28.72
N PHE A 88 -17.63 -12.81 -29.02
CA PHE A 88 -16.34 -12.13 -29.08
C PHE A 88 -16.32 -11.10 -30.22
N GLY A 89 -16.07 -9.84 -29.85
CA GLY A 89 -15.93 -8.73 -30.79
C GLY A 89 -17.26 -8.10 -31.22
N GLU A 90 -18.42 -8.62 -30.78
CA GLU A 90 -19.72 -8.00 -31.04
C GLU A 90 -19.89 -6.66 -30.32
N LYS A 91 -19.34 -6.54 -29.11
CA LYS A 91 -19.43 -5.34 -28.27
C LYS A 91 -18.06 -4.94 -27.74
N SER A 92 -17.83 -3.63 -27.72
CA SER A 92 -16.71 -3.01 -27.00
C SER A 92 -17.23 -2.31 -25.76
N GLY A 93 -16.48 -2.38 -24.67
CA GLY A 93 -16.84 -1.75 -23.41
C GLY A 93 -16.14 -2.42 -22.24
N TYR A 94 -16.36 -1.88 -21.05
CA TYR A 94 -15.85 -2.44 -19.81
C TYR A 94 -16.84 -3.45 -19.22
N LEU A 95 -16.30 -4.50 -18.62
CA LEU A 95 -17.00 -5.36 -17.67
C LEU A 95 -17.09 -4.65 -16.33
N PHE A 96 -16.02 -3.99 -15.90
CA PHE A 96 -16.05 -3.02 -14.82
C PHE A 96 -15.00 -1.92 -15.02
N LYS A 97 -15.24 -0.80 -14.35
CA LYS A 97 -14.33 0.35 -14.31
C LYS A 97 -14.31 0.96 -12.92
N VAL A 98 -13.10 1.16 -12.39
CA VAL A 98 -12.79 1.97 -11.22
C VAL A 98 -11.97 3.16 -11.69
N ALA A 99 -12.41 4.36 -11.36
CA ALA A 99 -11.64 5.58 -11.60
C ALA A 99 -11.69 6.49 -10.37
N SER A 100 -10.53 7.00 -10.00
CA SER A 100 -10.29 8.03 -8.99
C SER A 100 -9.13 8.90 -9.47
N PRO A 101 -8.88 10.08 -8.86
CA PRO A 101 -7.82 10.98 -9.33
C PRO A 101 -6.41 10.36 -9.40
N ASP A 102 -6.13 9.38 -8.56
CA ASP A 102 -4.81 8.77 -8.36
C ASP A 102 -4.79 7.24 -8.57
N TYR A 103 -5.91 6.65 -9.00
CA TYR A 103 -6.01 5.21 -9.27
C TYR A 103 -7.08 4.89 -10.32
N SER A 104 -6.74 4.02 -11.27
CA SER A 104 -7.69 3.43 -12.19
C SER A 104 -7.50 1.92 -12.33
N LEU A 105 -8.60 1.18 -12.46
CA LEU A 105 -8.61 -0.25 -12.77
C LEU A 105 -9.79 -0.54 -13.70
N GLU A 106 -9.53 -1.18 -14.83
CA GLU A 106 -10.54 -1.46 -15.85
C GLU A 106 -10.33 -2.83 -16.48
N VAL A 107 -11.40 -3.60 -16.63
CA VAL A 107 -11.39 -4.85 -17.41
C VAL A 107 -12.49 -4.77 -18.45
N GLY A 108 -12.20 -5.19 -19.68
CA GLY A 108 -13.17 -5.06 -20.76
C GLY A 108 -12.78 -5.77 -22.05
N PHE A 109 -13.58 -5.50 -23.06
CA PHE A 109 -13.37 -5.96 -24.43
C PHE A 109 -13.26 -4.78 -25.39
N THR A 110 -12.37 -4.93 -26.36
CA THR A 110 -12.44 -4.22 -27.62
C THR A 110 -13.02 -5.17 -28.69
N ARG A 111 -13.15 -4.70 -29.92
CA ARG A 111 -13.56 -5.56 -31.04
C ARG A 111 -12.60 -6.73 -31.31
N THR A 112 -11.35 -6.63 -30.87
CA THR A 112 -10.27 -7.57 -31.20
C THR A 112 -9.53 -8.11 -30.00
N SER A 113 -9.78 -7.60 -28.79
CA SER A 113 -9.03 -8.00 -27.61
C SER A 113 -9.85 -8.01 -26.32
N PHE A 114 -9.51 -8.95 -25.45
CA PHE A 114 -9.82 -8.92 -24.03
C PHE A 114 -8.69 -8.18 -23.32
N TYR A 115 -9.00 -7.29 -22.37
CA TYR A 115 -7.98 -6.49 -21.71
C TYR A 115 -8.23 -6.28 -20.22
N ILE A 116 -7.14 -6.02 -19.51
CA ILE A 116 -7.11 -5.45 -18.17
C ILE A 116 -6.14 -4.26 -18.18
N ALA A 117 -6.51 -3.18 -17.52
CA ALA A 117 -5.70 -1.98 -17.37
C ALA A 117 -5.69 -1.52 -15.91
N ARG A 118 -4.55 -1.07 -15.43
CA ARG A 118 -4.38 -0.42 -14.12
C ARG A 118 -3.48 0.79 -14.28
N ASN A 119 -3.97 1.96 -13.91
CA ASN A 119 -3.31 3.25 -14.13
C ASN A 119 -2.92 3.43 -15.62
N ASP A 120 -1.63 3.65 -15.88
CA ASP A 120 -1.03 3.80 -17.22
C ASP A 120 -0.64 2.46 -17.88
N GLN A 121 -0.85 1.33 -17.18
CA GLN A 121 -0.45 0.01 -17.67
C GLN A 121 -1.64 -0.79 -18.20
N ARG A 122 -1.47 -1.43 -19.36
CA ARG A 122 -2.52 -2.20 -20.02
C ARG A 122 -2.00 -3.51 -20.59
N LEU A 123 -2.67 -4.60 -20.24
CA LEU A 123 -2.45 -5.92 -20.81
C LEU A 123 -3.63 -6.28 -21.71
N THR A 124 -3.31 -6.79 -22.91
CA THR A 124 -4.31 -7.21 -23.91
C THR A 124 -4.04 -8.62 -24.40
N LEU A 125 -5.11 -9.36 -24.72
CA LEU A 125 -5.07 -10.70 -25.28
C LEU A 125 -6.00 -10.75 -26.51
N SER A 126 -5.49 -11.22 -27.65
CA SER A 126 -6.27 -11.26 -28.90
C SER A 126 -7.40 -12.28 -28.81
N ILE A 127 -8.62 -11.89 -29.21
CA ILE A 127 -9.78 -12.80 -29.16
C ILE A 127 -9.96 -13.62 -30.45
N GLU A 128 -9.26 -13.28 -31.54
CA GLU A 128 -9.41 -13.96 -32.84
C GLU A 128 -9.24 -15.48 -32.77
N PRO A 129 -8.24 -16.05 -32.06
CA PRO A 129 -8.08 -17.50 -31.97
C PRO A 129 -9.26 -18.23 -31.34
N TYR A 130 -10.12 -17.50 -30.60
CA TYR A 130 -11.15 -18.08 -29.76
C TYR A 130 -12.57 -17.92 -30.32
N LYS A 131 -12.76 -17.21 -31.44
CA LYS A 131 -14.08 -16.94 -32.04
C LYS A 131 -14.83 -18.20 -32.50
N GLN A 132 -14.12 -19.28 -32.79
CA GLN A 132 -14.71 -20.54 -33.27
C GLN A 132 -14.75 -21.65 -32.22
N ALA A 133 -14.38 -21.37 -30.96
CA ALA A 133 -14.30 -22.40 -29.92
C ALA A 133 -15.67 -22.85 -29.36
N GLY A 134 -16.76 -22.16 -29.71
CA GLY A 134 -18.11 -22.37 -29.18
C GLY A 134 -18.29 -21.74 -27.80
N HIS A 135 -17.43 -22.03 -26.84
CA HIS A 135 -17.37 -21.29 -25.57
C HIS A 135 -15.94 -21.16 -25.08
N ALA A 136 -15.71 -20.14 -24.26
CA ALA A 136 -14.45 -19.94 -23.59
C ALA A 136 -14.67 -19.47 -22.14
N MET A 137 -13.75 -19.86 -21.25
CA MET A 137 -13.63 -19.34 -19.90
C MET A 137 -12.57 -18.25 -19.89
N CYS A 138 -12.94 -17.05 -19.46
CA CYS A 138 -12.06 -15.89 -19.41
C CYS A 138 -11.71 -15.56 -17.97
N TYR A 139 -10.45 -15.21 -17.75
CA TYR A 139 -9.94 -14.76 -16.45
C TYR A 139 -9.19 -13.44 -16.62
N ALA A 140 -9.55 -12.46 -15.80
CA ALA A 140 -8.75 -11.27 -15.57
C ALA A 140 -8.35 -11.22 -14.10
N MET A 141 -7.06 -11.11 -13.83
CA MET A 141 -6.49 -11.12 -12.49
C MET A 141 -5.64 -9.88 -12.30
N TRP A 142 -5.77 -9.24 -11.14
CA TRP A 142 -4.87 -8.19 -10.70
C TRP A 142 -4.26 -8.58 -9.36
N GLN A 143 -2.98 -8.28 -9.21
CA GLN A 143 -2.23 -8.45 -7.97
C GLN A 143 -1.38 -7.21 -7.73
N LEU A 144 -0.82 -7.08 -6.52
CA LEU A 144 0.03 -5.94 -6.15
C LEU A 144 1.06 -5.56 -7.23
N THR A 145 1.73 -6.53 -7.85
CA THR A 145 2.84 -6.33 -8.80
C THR A 145 2.62 -6.92 -10.19
N GLU A 146 1.41 -7.40 -10.51
CA GLU A 146 1.11 -7.94 -11.84
C GLU A 146 -0.36 -7.79 -12.25
N LEU A 147 -0.58 -7.76 -13.56
CA LEU A 147 -1.86 -7.98 -14.21
C LEU A 147 -1.76 -9.23 -15.07
N SER A 148 -2.81 -10.04 -15.10
CA SER A 148 -2.82 -11.29 -15.85
C SER A 148 -4.15 -11.54 -16.58
N LEU A 149 -4.07 -12.11 -17.79
CA LEU A 149 -5.22 -12.53 -18.60
C LEU A 149 -5.06 -13.99 -19.02
N LEU A 150 -6.18 -14.72 -19.08
CA LEU A 150 -6.22 -16.09 -19.56
C LEU A 150 -7.55 -16.36 -20.27
N ILE A 151 -7.51 -17.08 -21.39
CA ILE A 151 -8.68 -17.64 -22.05
C ILE A 151 -8.46 -19.14 -22.21
N LEU A 152 -9.37 -19.94 -21.64
CA LEU A 152 -9.42 -21.39 -21.78
C LEU A 152 -10.60 -21.77 -22.69
N ASP A 153 -10.30 -22.50 -23.74
CA ASP A 153 -11.25 -22.90 -24.78
C ASP A 153 -11.18 -24.43 -24.99
N LYS A 154 -11.91 -24.98 -25.96
CA LYS A 154 -11.87 -26.43 -26.24
C LYS A 154 -10.47 -26.98 -26.53
N SER A 155 -9.55 -26.16 -27.03
CA SER A 155 -8.18 -26.62 -27.25
C SER A 155 -7.43 -26.89 -25.94
N TYR A 156 -7.78 -26.21 -24.84
CA TYR A 156 -7.29 -26.52 -23.50
C TYR A 156 -7.82 -27.88 -23.03
N ASP A 157 -9.14 -28.09 -23.12
CA ASP A 157 -9.77 -29.35 -22.71
C ASP A 157 -9.17 -30.54 -23.49
N LYS A 158 -8.90 -30.36 -24.79
CA LYS A 158 -8.25 -31.36 -25.63
C LYS A 158 -6.81 -31.64 -25.19
N ALA A 159 -6.03 -30.61 -24.84
CA ALA A 159 -4.66 -30.80 -24.39
C ALA A 159 -4.61 -31.60 -23.08
N VAL A 160 -5.43 -31.21 -22.09
CA VAL A 160 -5.48 -31.88 -20.78
C VAL A 160 -5.97 -33.32 -20.91
N SER A 161 -7.04 -33.54 -21.69
CA SER A 161 -7.55 -34.91 -21.96
C SER A 161 -6.58 -35.77 -22.77
N SER A 162 -5.64 -35.18 -23.51
CA SER A 162 -4.57 -35.90 -24.22
C SER A 162 -3.33 -36.16 -23.34
N GLY A 163 -3.41 -35.89 -22.04
CA GLY A 163 -2.34 -36.16 -21.07
C GLY A 163 -1.42 -34.98 -20.76
N ALA A 164 -1.72 -33.76 -21.23
CA ALA A 164 -0.99 -32.57 -20.80
C ALA A 164 -1.30 -32.23 -19.34
N ASP A 165 -0.30 -31.76 -18.59
CA ASP A 165 -0.51 -31.25 -17.24
C ASP A 165 -1.33 -29.96 -17.28
N ALA A 166 -2.41 -29.91 -16.49
CA ALA A 166 -3.36 -28.81 -16.49
C ALA A 166 -2.74 -27.49 -16.02
N ILE A 167 -1.83 -27.54 -15.04
CA ILE A 167 -1.19 -26.34 -14.47
C ILE A 167 -0.17 -25.79 -15.47
N VAL A 168 0.65 -26.66 -16.06
CA VAL A 168 1.62 -26.27 -17.10
C VAL A 168 0.90 -25.64 -18.30
N GLU A 169 -0.24 -26.19 -18.72
CA GLU A 169 -1.00 -25.66 -19.84
C GLU A 169 -1.65 -24.30 -19.50
N ILE A 170 -2.10 -24.09 -18.26
CA ILE A 170 -2.57 -22.78 -17.78
C ILE A 170 -1.45 -21.75 -17.84
N GLU A 171 -0.28 -22.04 -17.26
CA GLU A 171 0.85 -21.12 -17.23
C GLU A 171 1.35 -20.79 -18.64
N ARG A 172 1.33 -21.77 -19.56
CA ARG A 172 1.69 -21.56 -20.98
C ARG A 172 0.73 -20.59 -21.68
N ARG A 173 -0.56 -20.60 -21.32
CA ARG A 173 -1.60 -19.77 -21.94
C ARG A 173 -1.82 -18.43 -21.25
N LYS A 174 -1.40 -18.31 -19.99
CA LYS A 174 -1.54 -17.10 -19.18
C LYS A 174 -0.62 -16.02 -19.72
N LYS A 175 -1.18 -14.84 -19.99
CA LYS A 175 -0.41 -13.64 -20.31
C LYS A 175 -0.25 -12.81 -19.06
N ILE A 176 0.96 -12.35 -18.79
CA ILE A 176 1.31 -11.61 -17.56
C ILE A 176 1.98 -10.29 -17.94
N LEU A 177 1.63 -9.22 -17.24
CA LEU A 177 2.31 -7.93 -17.26
C LEU A 177 2.77 -7.62 -15.84
N ARG A 178 4.08 -7.50 -15.62
CA ARG A 178 4.65 -7.04 -14.35
C ARG A 178 4.49 -5.53 -14.24
N THR A 179 4.06 -5.08 -13.07
CA THR A 179 3.81 -3.66 -12.77
C THR A 179 4.57 -3.26 -11.51
N PRO A 180 4.81 -1.94 -11.29
CA PRO A 180 5.16 -1.45 -9.96
C PRO A 180 4.10 -1.87 -8.92
N PRO A 181 4.48 -2.04 -7.63
CA PRO A 181 3.54 -2.26 -6.54
C PRO A 181 2.44 -1.18 -6.54
N THR A 182 1.19 -1.58 -6.78
CA THR A 182 0.06 -0.66 -6.89
C THR A 182 -1.10 -1.15 -6.04
N ILE A 183 -1.56 -0.31 -5.11
CA ILE A 183 -2.70 -0.56 -4.24
C ILE A 183 -3.82 0.47 -4.50
N PRO A 184 -5.08 0.14 -4.19
CA PRO A 184 -6.18 1.10 -4.09
C PRO A 184 -5.79 2.29 -3.21
N THR A 185 -6.11 3.50 -3.67
CA THR A 185 -5.70 4.74 -2.99
C THR A 185 -6.57 5.05 -1.79
N ASN A 186 -6.04 5.85 -0.86
CA ASN A 186 -6.77 6.24 0.34
C ASN A 186 -8.06 7.02 0.02
N SER A 187 -8.08 7.76 -1.08
CA SER A 187 -9.27 8.43 -1.61
C SER A 187 -10.39 7.42 -1.96
N LEU A 188 -10.03 6.35 -2.66
CA LEU A 188 -10.95 5.26 -3.03
C LEU A 188 -11.46 4.50 -1.80
N ILE A 189 -10.59 4.21 -0.83
CA ILE A 189 -10.98 3.56 0.43
C ILE A 189 -11.90 4.47 1.26
N ALA A 190 -11.60 5.77 1.35
CA ALA A 190 -12.46 6.73 2.04
C ALA A 190 -13.85 6.79 1.42
N TRP A 191 -13.95 6.87 0.09
CA TRP A 191 -15.23 6.78 -0.62
C TRP A 191 -15.98 5.48 -0.33
N ALA A 192 -15.29 4.35 -0.35
CA ALA A 192 -15.91 3.05 -0.08
C ALA A 192 -16.55 3.02 1.32
N ARG A 193 -15.93 3.66 2.30
CA ARG A 193 -16.48 3.81 3.66
C ARG A 193 -17.73 4.70 3.68
N THR A 194 -17.75 5.81 2.94
CA THR A 194 -18.96 6.65 2.82
C THR A 194 -20.15 5.92 2.21
N LYS A 195 -19.89 4.87 1.42
CA LYS A 195 -20.90 4.00 0.80
C LYS A 195 -21.16 2.71 1.59
N ALA A 196 -20.59 2.56 2.79
CA ALA A 196 -20.65 1.34 3.60
C ALA A 196 -20.14 0.06 2.88
N ILE A 197 -19.28 0.21 1.87
CA ILE A 197 -18.60 -0.89 1.16
C ILE A 197 -17.39 -1.39 1.97
N ALA A 198 -16.76 -0.51 2.75
CA ALA A 198 -15.66 -0.85 3.64
C ALA A 198 -15.99 -0.52 5.10
N PRO A 199 -15.41 -1.24 6.09
CA PRO A 199 -15.65 -0.98 7.51
C PRO A 199 -15.31 0.46 7.90
N ALA A 200 -16.23 1.12 8.59
CA ALA A 200 -16.04 2.46 9.16
C ALA A 200 -15.73 2.38 10.67
N ILE A 201 -14.72 1.60 11.04
CA ILE A 201 -14.33 1.41 12.45
C ILE A 201 -13.80 2.72 13.01
N THR A 202 -14.42 3.26 14.06
CA THR A 202 -13.87 4.40 14.79
C THR A 202 -13.26 3.93 16.11
N TYR A 203 -12.23 4.64 16.56
CA TYR A 203 -11.56 4.31 17.82
C TYR A 203 -12.13 5.13 18.97
N ASP A 204 -12.24 4.52 20.15
CA ASP A 204 -12.74 5.20 21.34
C ASP A 204 -11.79 6.26 21.87
N SER A 205 -10.49 6.07 21.65
CA SER A 205 -9.44 6.95 22.15
C SER A 205 -8.18 6.84 21.30
N HIS A 206 -7.30 7.82 21.47
CA HIS A 206 -5.92 7.78 21.01
C HIS A 206 -5.23 6.45 21.39
N SER A 207 -5.29 6.05 22.67
CA SER A 207 -4.66 4.82 23.15
C SER A 207 -5.19 3.56 22.46
N HIS A 208 -6.51 3.46 22.24
CA HIS A 208 -7.12 2.35 21.49
C HIS A 208 -6.58 2.31 20.06
N PHE A 209 -6.55 3.44 19.35
CA PHE A 209 -5.95 3.52 18.02
C PHE A 209 -4.48 3.07 18.01
N TYR A 210 -3.65 3.56 18.93
CA TYR A 210 -2.24 3.18 19.01
C TYR A 210 -2.03 1.69 19.29
N GLN A 211 -2.88 1.10 20.12
CA GLN A 211 -2.86 -0.33 20.39
C GLN A 211 -3.14 -1.15 19.13
N GLU A 212 -4.16 -0.77 18.34
CA GLU A 212 -4.49 -1.44 17.08
C GLU A 212 -3.37 -1.31 16.04
N VAL A 213 -2.78 -0.13 15.91
CA VAL A 213 -1.61 0.10 15.04
C VAL A 213 -0.43 -0.78 15.48
N THR A 214 -0.18 -0.86 16.79
CA THR A 214 0.91 -1.68 17.31
C THR A 214 0.68 -3.16 17.02
N PHE A 215 -0.53 -3.67 17.26
CA PHE A 215 -0.88 -5.07 16.97
C PHE A 215 -0.73 -5.39 15.49
N ALA A 216 -1.12 -4.47 14.61
CA ALA A 216 -0.93 -4.64 13.17
C ALA A 216 0.55 -4.80 12.82
N LEU A 217 1.42 -3.91 13.33
CA LEU A 217 2.87 -3.98 13.10
C LEU A 217 3.51 -5.23 13.71
N GLN A 218 3.11 -5.61 14.93
CA GLN A 218 3.60 -6.81 15.61
C GLN A 218 3.23 -8.11 14.88
N SER A 219 2.19 -8.11 14.04
CA SER A 219 1.81 -9.29 13.24
C SER A 219 2.76 -9.57 12.07
N ILE A 220 3.62 -8.62 11.69
CA ILE A 220 4.47 -8.75 10.51
C ILE A 220 5.47 -9.92 10.62
N PRO A 221 6.27 -10.05 11.70
CA PRO A 221 7.20 -11.17 11.84
C PRO A 221 6.49 -12.52 11.77
N ASP A 222 5.34 -12.66 12.42
CA ASP A 222 4.54 -13.89 12.41
C ASP A 222 4.06 -14.25 11.00
N LYS A 223 3.57 -13.27 10.23
CA LYS A 223 3.20 -13.47 8.82
C LYS A 223 4.41 -13.93 8.01
N VAL A 224 5.54 -13.24 8.14
CA VAL A 224 6.76 -13.57 7.39
C VAL A 224 7.23 -14.99 7.69
N ALA A 225 7.22 -15.38 8.97
CA ALA A 225 7.60 -16.71 9.40
C ALA A 225 6.64 -17.80 8.89
N THR A 226 5.32 -17.55 8.99
CA THR A 226 4.28 -18.52 8.65
C THR A 226 4.27 -18.88 7.17
N VAL A 227 4.42 -17.90 6.28
CA VAL A 227 4.39 -18.14 4.83
C VAL A 227 5.79 -18.20 4.19
N GLY A 228 6.86 -18.22 5.00
CA GLY A 228 8.23 -18.33 4.51
C GLY A 228 8.70 -17.14 3.67
N MET A 229 8.17 -15.94 3.92
CA MET A 229 8.42 -14.74 3.12
C MET A 229 9.78 -14.07 3.37
N TYR A 230 10.73 -14.75 4.04
CA TYR A 230 12.06 -14.19 4.35
C TYR A 230 12.74 -13.61 3.10
N ASN A 231 12.70 -14.32 1.96
CA ASN A 231 13.34 -13.87 0.72
C ASN A 231 12.80 -12.52 0.20
N ALA A 232 11.59 -12.11 0.60
CA ALA A 232 11.07 -10.79 0.24
C ALA A 232 11.95 -9.67 0.83
N PHE A 233 12.59 -9.89 1.97
CA PHE A 233 13.42 -8.89 2.67
C PHE A 233 14.93 -9.02 2.38
N TRP A 234 15.31 -9.92 1.47
CA TRP A 234 16.71 -10.18 1.14
C TRP A 234 16.96 -10.01 -0.36
N ASP A 235 18.10 -9.41 -0.70
CA ASP A 235 18.68 -9.45 -2.03
C ASP A 235 19.51 -10.72 -2.18
N ILE A 236 19.01 -11.61 -3.06
CA ILE A 236 19.63 -12.91 -3.33
C ILE A 236 20.21 -12.88 -4.74
N THR A 237 21.52 -13.11 -4.84
CA THR A 237 22.23 -13.20 -6.11
C THR A 237 22.45 -14.68 -6.47
N TYR A 238 22.18 -15.03 -7.72
CA TYR A 238 22.30 -16.39 -8.25
C TYR A 238 23.35 -16.47 -9.37
N GLU A 239 24.12 -17.55 -9.37
CA GLU A 239 24.92 -18.01 -10.51
C GLU A 239 24.36 -19.37 -10.96
N GLY A 240 23.58 -19.38 -12.05
CA GLY A 240 22.78 -20.54 -12.41
C GLY A 240 21.74 -20.86 -11.32
N SER A 241 21.76 -22.08 -10.80
CA SER A 241 20.90 -22.51 -9.68
C SER A 241 21.49 -22.25 -8.29
N ARG A 242 22.74 -21.78 -8.21
CA ARG A 242 23.46 -21.61 -6.95
C ARG A 242 23.29 -20.18 -6.42
N ILE A 243 22.94 -20.07 -5.13
CA ILE A 243 22.94 -18.78 -4.42
C ILE A 243 24.38 -18.42 -4.06
N VAL A 244 24.83 -17.25 -4.52
CA VAL A 244 26.21 -16.76 -4.29
C VAL A 244 26.26 -15.58 -3.32
N SER A 245 25.15 -14.88 -3.12
CA SER A 245 25.05 -13.83 -2.11
C SER A 245 23.65 -13.75 -1.54
N ARG A 246 23.58 -13.43 -0.25
CA ARG A 246 22.36 -13.02 0.45
C ARG A 246 22.70 -11.79 1.27
N LYS A 247 22.01 -10.68 1.02
CA LYS A 247 22.14 -9.46 1.81
C LYS A 247 20.76 -8.95 2.18
N PRO A 248 20.56 -8.35 3.36
CA PRO A 248 19.32 -7.63 3.64
C PRO A 248 19.06 -6.57 2.58
N LYS A 249 17.81 -6.45 2.12
CA LYS A 249 17.38 -5.34 1.27
C LYS A 249 17.61 -4.02 1.99
N ARG A 250 17.80 -2.93 1.25
CA ARG A 250 17.96 -1.59 1.85
C ARG A 250 16.64 -1.15 2.48
N GLU A 251 16.72 -0.30 3.52
CA GLU A 251 15.53 0.19 4.24
C GLU A 251 14.41 0.68 3.27
N PRO A 252 14.67 1.56 2.28
CA PRO A 252 13.61 2.03 1.38
C PRO A 252 12.96 0.93 0.54
N ASP A 253 13.70 -0.14 0.21
CA ASP A 253 13.20 -1.25 -0.60
C ASP A 253 12.31 -2.21 0.23
N THR A 254 12.41 -2.17 1.56
CA THR A 254 11.59 -2.98 2.47
C THR A 254 10.23 -2.34 2.80
N LEU A 255 10.13 -1.01 2.76
CA LEU A 255 8.91 -0.28 3.13
C LEU A 255 7.69 -0.68 2.27
N PRO A 256 7.78 -0.81 0.92
CA PRO A 256 6.65 -1.25 0.12
C PRO A 256 6.14 -2.66 0.49
N ILE A 257 7.05 -3.54 0.92
CA ILE A 257 6.73 -4.92 1.33
C ILE A 257 5.96 -4.88 2.65
N ILE A 258 6.45 -4.10 3.62
CA ILE A 258 5.78 -3.86 4.90
C ILE A 258 4.39 -3.29 4.68
N HIS A 259 4.26 -2.28 3.82
CA HIS A 259 2.97 -1.67 3.49
C HIS A 259 1.99 -2.70 2.90
N GLY A 260 2.45 -3.53 1.95
CA GLY A 260 1.63 -4.61 1.39
C GLY A 260 1.15 -5.61 2.44
N LEU A 261 2.01 -6.00 3.39
CA LEU A 261 1.65 -6.91 4.49
C LEU A 261 0.62 -6.33 5.47
N LEU A 262 0.53 -5.00 5.55
CA LEU A 262 -0.37 -4.29 6.44
C LEU A 262 -1.66 -3.84 5.75
N PHE A 263 -1.74 -3.84 4.42
CA PHE A 263 -2.85 -3.26 3.67
C PHE A 263 -4.21 -3.82 4.08
N ASP A 264 -4.35 -5.15 4.14
CA ASP A 264 -5.62 -5.79 4.50
C ASP A 264 -6.03 -5.46 5.95
N ILE A 265 -5.05 -5.40 6.86
CA ILE A 265 -5.28 -5.00 8.25
C ILE A 265 -5.72 -3.54 8.31
N ALA A 266 -5.08 -2.66 7.55
CA ALA A 266 -5.41 -1.24 7.49
C ALA A 266 -6.83 -1.00 6.99
N THR A 267 -7.19 -1.68 5.91
CA THR A 267 -8.53 -1.65 5.34
C THR A 267 -9.56 -2.17 6.34
N ALA A 268 -9.28 -3.30 6.99
CA ALA A 268 -10.18 -3.91 7.98
C ALA A 268 -10.32 -3.06 9.25
N LYS A 269 -9.23 -2.46 9.73
CA LYS A 269 -9.18 -1.70 10.98
C LYS A 269 -9.53 -0.23 10.83
N ASN A 270 -9.71 0.27 9.62
CA ASN A 270 -10.05 1.67 9.32
C ASN A 270 -8.94 2.69 9.66
N PHE A 271 -7.66 2.29 9.60
CA PHE A 271 -6.56 3.26 9.61
C PHE A 271 -5.91 3.38 8.23
N GLN A 272 -5.32 4.53 7.97
CA GLN A 272 -4.69 4.94 6.73
C GLN A 272 -3.17 4.89 6.89
N PHE A 273 -2.48 4.18 5.99
CA PHE A 273 -1.04 4.27 5.85
C PHE A 273 -0.66 5.32 4.81
N SER A 274 0.21 6.22 5.22
CA SER A 274 0.86 7.20 4.35
C SER A 274 2.36 6.92 4.35
N PRO A 275 2.87 6.15 3.37
CA PRO A 275 4.30 5.85 3.26
C PRO A 275 5.09 7.10 2.86
N GLU A 276 6.35 7.15 3.28
CA GLU A 276 7.32 8.18 2.89
C GLU A 276 6.79 9.61 3.07
N TYR A 277 6.07 9.83 4.17
CA TYR A 277 5.33 11.04 4.44
C TYR A 277 6.28 12.22 4.66
N GLN A 278 6.11 13.28 3.87
CA GLN A 278 6.91 14.50 4.01
C GLN A 278 6.53 15.23 5.29
N ILE A 279 7.52 15.46 6.15
CA ILE A 279 7.41 16.25 7.36
C ILE A 279 8.47 17.35 7.33
N ARG A 280 8.21 18.46 8.02
CA ARG A 280 9.20 19.52 8.18
C ARG A 280 10.49 18.94 8.81
N GLY A 281 11.58 18.93 8.04
CA GLY A 281 12.88 18.43 8.47
C GLY A 281 13.23 17.00 8.05
N GLY A 282 12.39 16.33 7.24
CA GLY A 282 12.75 15.02 6.68
C GLY A 282 11.58 14.27 6.07
N ARG A 283 11.74 12.96 5.98
CA ARG A 283 10.74 12.04 5.44
C ARG A 283 10.55 10.92 6.45
N LEU A 284 9.33 10.79 6.94
CA LEU A 284 8.92 9.75 7.87
C LEU A 284 8.57 8.49 7.08
N ASP A 285 8.99 7.31 7.54
CA ASP A 285 8.75 6.06 6.80
C ASP A 285 7.26 5.76 6.68
N PHE A 286 6.50 5.85 7.78
CA PHE A 286 5.04 5.83 7.73
C PHE A 286 4.39 6.80 8.72
N LEU A 287 3.42 7.55 8.23
CA LEU A 287 2.39 8.15 9.06
C LEU A 287 1.15 7.27 9.00
N ILE A 288 0.68 6.79 10.15
CA ILE A 288 -0.56 6.02 10.25
C ILE A 288 -1.62 6.90 10.88
N SER A 289 -2.79 7.01 10.26
CA SER A 289 -3.87 7.90 10.73
C SER A 289 -5.18 7.12 10.91
N GLY A 290 -5.97 7.45 11.92
CA GLY A 290 -7.28 6.84 12.17
C GLY A 290 -8.26 7.87 12.72
N HIS A 291 -9.55 7.55 12.65
CA HIS A 291 -10.60 8.46 13.14
C HIS A 291 -11.14 8.00 14.50
N LEU A 292 -11.14 8.93 15.46
CA LEU A 292 -11.78 8.73 16.74
C LEU A 292 -13.30 8.90 16.62
N LYS A 293 -14.05 8.33 17.56
CA LYS A 293 -15.51 8.54 17.67
C LYS A 293 -15.90 10.00 17.81
N THR A 294 -15.00 10.82 18.35
CA THR A 294 -15.15 12.29 18.48
C THR A 294 -15.09 13.01 17.13
N GLY A 295 -14.67 12.35 16.06
CA GLY A 295 -14.41 12.94 14.74
C GLY A 295 -12.98 13.48 14.59
N GLU A 296 -12.19 13.47 15.67
CA GLU A 296 -10.77 13.84 15.62
C GLU A 296 -9.93 12.77 14.92
N SER A 297 -8.83 13.19 14.31
CA SER A 297 -7.84 12.28 13.72
C SER A 297 -6.76 11.93 14.74
N ALA A 298 -6.54 10.65 14.97
CA ALA A 298 -5.39 10.14 15.70
C ALA A 298 -4.29 9.77 14.71
N ASN A 299 -3.05 10.13 15.02
CA ASN A 299 -1.87 9.88 14.18
C ASN A 299 -0.85 9.07 14.94
N ALA A 300 -0.09 8.19 14.27
CA ALA A 300 1.06 7.48 14.81
C ALA A 300 2.24 7.62 13.85
N CYS A 301 3.38 8.10 14.34
CA CYS A 301 4.61 8.16 13.57
C CYS A 301 5.36 6.83 13.70
N VAL A 302 5.74 6.24 12.56
CA VAL A 302 6.49 4.98 12.53
C VAL A 302 7.77 5.18 11.74
N GLU A 303 8.89 4.82 12.35
CA GLU A 303 10.22 4.87 11.76
C GLU A 303 10.83 3.47 11.77
N PHE A 304 11.40 3.05 10.65
CA PHE A 304 12.06 1.78 10.46
C PHE A 304 13.57 1.97 10.38
N LYS A 305 14.32 1.12 11.10
CA LYS A 305 15.77 1.04 10.97
C LYS A 305 16.28 -0.39 10.94
N HIS A 306 17.31 -0.63 10.16
CA HIS A 306 18.09 -1.85 10.29
C HIS A 306 18.82 -1.87 11.64
N ALA A 307 18.85 -3.03 12.27
CA ALA A 307 19.60 -3.25 13.51
C ALA A 307 21.12 -2.99 13.37
N HIS A 308 21.65 -3.01 12.15
CA HIS A 308 23.04 -2.72 11.83
C HIS A 308 23.26 -1.32 11.22
N SER A 309 22.22 -0.47 11.22
CA SER A 309 22.34 0.89 10.72
C SER A 309 23.26 1.73 11.64
N PRO A 310 24.19 2.52 11.09
CA PRO A 310 24.98 3.46 11.90
C PRO A 310 24.08 4.49 12.61
N ASP A 311 22.91 4.78 12.03
CA ASP A 311 21.94 5.74 12.55
C ASP A 311 20.92 5.11 13.51
N LEU A 312 21.10 3.86 13.95
CA LEU A 312 20.13 3.16 14.81
C LEU A 312 19.79 3.92 16.10
N LYS A 313 20.76 4.60 16.72
CA LYS A 313 20.52 5.39 17.94
C LYS A 313 19.94 6.76 17.60
N ASP A 314 20.45 7.40 16.55
CA ASP A 314 20.01 8.74 16.15
C ASP A 314 18.58 8.72 15.58
N GLY A 315 18.18 7.64 14.92
CA GLY A 315 16.80 7.36 14.50
C GLY A 315 15.83 7.43 15.69
N LEU A 316 16.16 6.69 16.76
CA LEU A 316 15.36 6.61 17.98
C LEU A 316 15.37 7.92 18.79
N LEU A 317 16.55 8.50 19.01
CA LEU A 317 16.75 9.59 19.96
C LEU A 317 16.48 10.98 19.35
N LYS A 318 16.58 11.11 18.03
CA LYS A 318 16.50 12.41 17.35
C LYS A 318 15.43 12.41 16.25
N GLN A 319 15.49 11.49 15.30
CA GLN A 319 14.65 11.52 14.09
C GLN A 319 13.16 11.33 14.42
N LEU A 320 12.79 10.18 15.01
CA LEU A 320 11.40 9.88 15.34
C LEU A 320 10.79 10.93 16.30
N PRO A 321 11.46 11.34 17.40
CA PRO A 321 10.96 12.42 18.25
C PRO A 321 10.76 13.75 17.51
N ALA A 322 11.62 14.10 16.55
CA ALA A 322 11.47 15.30 15.75
C ALA A 322 10.23 15.21 14.84
N TYR A 323 10.00 14.07 14.20
CA TYR A 323 8.80 13.83 13.39
C TYR A 323 7.52 13.88 14.21
N MET A 324 7.52 13.25 15.40
CA MET A 324 6.39 13.31 16.34
C MET A 324 6.05 14.75 16.74
N ARG A 325 7.05 15.56 17.11
CA ARG A 325 6.85 16.98 17.43
C ARG A 325 6.31 17.76 16.24
N ALA A 326 6.86 17.55 15.05
CA ALA A 326 6.43 18.24 13.84
C ALA A 326 4.99 17.90 13.44
N LYS A 327 4.53 16.65 13.68
CA LYS A 327 3.15 16.22 13.40
C LYS A 327 2.17 16.52 14.55
N GLY A 328 2.67 16.90 15.74
CA GLY A 328 1.84 17.02 16.93
C GLY A 328 1.33 15.67 17.45
N CYS A 329 2.13 14.61 17.23
CA CYS A 329 1.79 13.25 17.61
C CYS A 329 2.41 12.90 18.97
N ASN A 330 1.61 12.32 19.86
CA ASN A 330 2.07 11.97 21.21
C ASN A 330 2.76 10.61 21.27
N PHE A 331 2.58 9.73 20.29
CA PHE A 331 3.11 8.37 20.30
C PHE A 331 3.87 8.03 19.03
N GLY A 332 4.93 7.24 19.18
CA GLY A 332 5.76 6.78 18.07
C GLY A 332 6.04 5.29 18.15
N LEU A 333 6.29 4.68 17.00
CA LEU A 333 6.75 3.30 16.90
C LEU A 333 8.12 3.29 16.23
N TYR A 334 9.11 2.73 16.91
CA TYR A 334 10.45 2.54 16.38
C TYR A 334 10.66 1.07 16.03
N CYS A 335 10.60 0.76 14.75
CA CYS A 335 10.63 -0.59 14.22
C CYS A 335 12.06 -0.96 13.79
N VAL A 336 12.64 -1.98 14.42
CA VAL A 336 14.02 -2.40 14.17
C VAL A 336 14.02 -3.72 13.42
N MET A 337 14.51 -3.71 12.18
CA MET A 337 14.63 -4.90 11.34
C MET A 337 15.95 -5.62 11.62
N PHE A 338 15.85 -6.84 12.11
CA PHE A 338 16.97 -7.67 12.54
C PHE A 338 17.17 -8.83 11.57
N PHE A 339 18.40 -9.00 11.08
CA PHE A 339 18.73 -9.97 10.02
C PHE A 339 19.84 -10.96 10.40
N LYS A 340 20.43 -10.80 11.60
CA LYS A 340 21.61 -11.58 12.01
C LYS A 340 21.27 -13.07 12.09
N GLY A 341 22.06 -13.89 11.43
CA GLY A 341 21.87 -15.34 11.36
C GLY A 341 23.04 -16.01 10.65
N SER A 342 22.80 -17.17 10.03
CA SER A 342 23.83 -17.94 9.32
C SER A 342 24.38 -17.24 8.08
N TYR A 343 23.61 -16.37 7.45
CA TYR A 343 23.97 -15.71 6.18
C TYR A 343 24.36 -14.24 6.33
N PHE A 344 24.20 -13.65 7.51
CA PHE A 344 24.51 -12.25 7.78
C PHE A 344 24.86 -12.07 9.24
N THR A 345 25.99 -11.45 9.55
CA THR A 345 26.57 -11.43 10.91
C THR A 345 26.34 -10.13 11.66
N GLU A 346 25.77 -9.11 11.02
CA GLU A 346 25.50 -7.81 11.62
C GLU A 346 24.07 -7.71 12.20
N PRO A 347 23.86 -6.92 13.28
CA PRO A 347 24.88 -6.18 14.02
C PRO A 347 25.77 -7.10 14.88
N ARG A 348 27.07 -6.82 14.94
CA ARG A 348 27.99 -7.56 15.83
C ARG A 348 27.72 -7.32 17.31
N GLU A 349 27.40 -6.08 17.66
CA GLU A 349 27.27 -5.60 19.04
C GLU A 349 26.06 -6.19 19.79
N TYR A 350 25.02 -6.58 19.06
CA TYR A 350 23.73 -6.98 19.64
C TYR A 350 23.29 -8.36 19.14
N ASP A 351 22.49 -9.04 19.95
CA ASP A 351 21.67 -10.18 19.55
C ASP A 351 20.19 -9.85 19.73
N LEU A 352 19.29 -10.72 19.26
CA LEU A 352 17.84 -10.50 19.40
C LEU A 352 17.38 -10.30 20.85
N ARG A 353 18.09 -10.90 21.82
CA ARG A 353 17.70 -10.89 23.24
C ARG A 353 18.08 -9.59 23.92
N ASN A 354 19.15 -8.93 23.46
CA ASN A 354 19.70 -7.75 24.13
C ASN A 354 19.41 -6.43 23.40
N ILE A 355 19.07 -6.45 22.10
CA ILE A 355 18.85 -5.20 21.35
C ILE A 355 17.65 -4.42 21.87
N ASP A 356 16.57 -5.11 22.22
CA ASP A 356 15.37 -4.46 22.78
C ASP A 356 15.66 -3.80 24.13
N LEU A 357 16.35 -4.53 25.03
CA LEU A 357 16.77 -4.00 26.34
C LEU A 357 17.68 -2.78 26.20
N PHE A 358 18.62 -2.84 25.25
CA PHE A 358 19.55 -1.75 24.98
C PHE A 358 18.81 -0.49 24.50
N LEU A 359 17.96 -0.62 23.48
CA LEU A 359 17.22 0.51 22.91
C LEU A 359 16.18 1.06 23.89
N SER A 360 15.48 0.19 24.62
CA SER A 360 14.53 0.58 25.67
C SER A 360 15.23 1.33 26.80
N GLY A 361 16.45 0.92 27.17
CA GLY A 361 17.29 1.64 28.14
C GLY A 361 17.70 3.03 27.65
N LEU A 362 18.01 3.19 26.36
CA LEU A 362 18.29 4.50 25.76
C LEU A 362 17.06 5.40 25.73
N ALA A 363 15.92 4.89 25.26
CA ALA A 363 14.66 5.62 25.20
C ALA A 363 14.24 6.10 26.60
N SER A 364 14.31 5.23 27.60
CA SER A 364 14.00 5.55 29.00
C SER A 364 14.88 6.68 29.56
N LYS A 365 16.21 6.59 29.37
CA LYS A 365 17.16 7.64 29.79
C LYS A 365 16.91 8.99 29.12
N ALA A 366 16.39 8.98 27.90
CA ALA A 366 16.04 10.17 27.14
C ALA A 366 14.61 10.69 27.41
N GLY A 367 13.84 10.05 28.29
CA GLY A 367 12.46 10.43 28.60
C GLY A 367 11.46 10.14 27.46
N LEU A 368 11.79 9.21 26.56
CA LEU A 368 10.99 8.87 25.38
C LEU A 368 9.98 7.75 25.68
N SER A 369 9.22 7.87 26.77
CA SER A 369 8.28 6.82 27.22
C SER A 369 7.08 6.61 26.29
N SER A 370 6.84 7.54 25.36
CA SER A 370 5.77 7.44 24.37
C SER A 370 6.20 6.82 23.04
N ILE A 371 7.47 6.42 22.92
CA ILE A 371 7.97 5.64 21.78
C ILE A 371 8.01 4.17 22.18
N ARG A 372 7.29 3.34 21.44
CA ARG A 372 7.36 1.88 21.57
C ARG A 372 8.35 1.31 20.58
N ILE A 373 9.30 0.52 21.06
CA ILE A 373 10.26 -0.18 20.22
C ILE A 373 9.69 -1.55 19.85
N LEU A 374 9.80 -1.92 18.58
CA LEU A 374 9.40 -3.24 18.08
C LEU A 374 10.56 -3.85 17.31
N ILE A 375 10.97 -5.07 17.67
CA ILE A 375 12.04 -5.79 16.98
C ILE A 375 11.42 -6.80 16.00
N PHE A 376 11.79 -6.70 14.73
CA PHE A 376 11.28 -7.53 13.65
C PHE A 376 12.39 -8.49 13.25
N ASP A 377 12.25 -9.76 13.61
CA ASP A 377 13.22 -10.79 13.23
C ASP A 377 12.94 -11.29 11.80
N PHE A 378 13.79 -10.87 10.87
CA PHE A 378 13.82 -11.31 9.48
C PHE A 378 15.08 -12.13 9.17
N SER A 379 15.74 -12.65 10.21
CA SER A 379 16.84 -13.60 10.04
C SER A 379 16.35 -14.84 9.32
N HIS A 380 17.13 -15.33 8.37
CA HIS A 380 16.77 -16.54 7.64
C HIS A 380 16.90 -17.74 8.58
N PRO A 381 15.86 -18.58 8.76
CA PRO A 381 15.97 -19.77 9.58
C PRO A 381 17.02 -20.72 8.99
N LYS A 382 17.74 -21.44 9.85
CA LYS A 382 18.59 -22.54 9.40
C LYS A 382 17.69 -23.59 8.73
N PRO A 383 18.07 -24.10 7.55
CA PRO A 383 17.30 -25.18 6.93
C PRO A 383 17.29 -26.40 7.86
N PRO A 384 16.22 -27.23 7.86
CA PRO A 384 16.12 -28.41 8.72
C PRO A 384 17.28 -29.39 8.57
N SER A 385 17.92 -29.42 7.41
CA SER A 385 19.11 -30.23 7.13
C SER A 385 20.40 -29.73 7.82
N GLN A 386 20.35 -28.59 8.50
CA GLN A 386 21.46 -27.95 9.21
C GLN A 386 21.14 -27.65 10.68
N LEU A 387 20.04 -28.23 11.20
CA LEU A 387 19.66 -28.16 12.62
C LEU A 387 20.29 -29.29 13.42
#